data_AF-A0A0R2SFS1-F1
#
_entry.id   AF-A0A0R2SFS1-F1
#
_cell.length_a   1.000
_cell.length_b   1.000
_cell.length_c   1.000
_cell.angle_alpha   90.00
_cell.angle_beta   90.00
_cell.angle_gamma   90.00
#
_symmetry.space_group_name_H-M   'P 1'
#
loop_
_entity.id
_entity.type
_entity.pdbx_description
1 polymer ?
#
loop_
_entity_poly.entity_id
_entity_poly.type
_entity_poly.pdbx_seq_one_letter_code
_entity_poly.pdbx_strand_id
1 'polypeptide(L)'
;MKFNSSELVEWFNHRVYPMIAFVIAHFVMGGILVAAYGLAGPDSGLPLFIISIAIALTTVLFIFSTVADMKLLAIDASDEFKSTQLGASMKGFDVFAVMFSVLVLAVPVAHGLLFL
;
A
#
# COMPACT_ATOMS: atom_id res chain seq x y z
N MET A 1 -22.29 0.69 16.93
CA MET A 1 -23.04 1.55 16.00
C MET A 1 -22.79 0.98 14.61
N LYS A 2 -23.82 0.69 13.81
CA LYS A 2 -23.66 0.06 12.49
C LYS A 2 -23.41 1.17 11.45
N PHE A 3 -22.29 1.12 10.72
CA PHE A 3 -21.92 2.15 9.73
C PHE A 3 -22.99 2.33 8.64
N ASN A 4 -23.32 3.58 8.30
CA ASN A 4 -24.19 3.93 7.17
C ASN A 4 -23.38 4.32 5.91
N SER A 5 -24.03 4.47 4.76
CA SER A 5 -23.35 4.70 3.47
C SER A 5 -22.53 5.99 3.42
N SER A 6 -22.94 7.07 4.10
CA SER A 6 -22.18 8.33 4.12
C SER A 6 -20.88 8.22 4.91
N GLU A 7 -20.93 7.56 6.08
CA GLU A 7 -19.74 7.31 6.90
C GLU A 7 -18.73 6.40 6.16
N LEU A 8 -19.24 5.49 5.33
CA LEU A 8 -18.40 4.61 4.52
C LEU A 8 -17.67 5.36 3.40
N VAL A 9 -18.34 6.29 2.71
CA VAL A 9 -17.71 7.14 1.68
C VAL A 9 -16.61 8.00 2.29
N GLU A 10 -16.86 8.59 3.44
CA GLU A 10 -15.86 9.36 4.18
C GLU A 10 -14.66 8.49 4.57
N TRP A 11 -14.91 7.27 5.09
CA TRP A 11 -13.84 6.32 5.39
C TRP A 11 -13.00 5.94 4.16
N PHE A 12 -13.62 5.67 3.00
CA PHE A 12 -12.90 5.39 1.75
C PHE A 12 -12.01 6.58 1.33
N ASN A 13 -12.53 7.80 1.44
CA ASN A 13 -11.78 9.02 1.12
C ASN A 13 -10.57 9.24 2.02
N HIS A 14 -10.68 8.89 3.30
CA HIS A 14 -9.62 9.14 4.28
C HIS A 14 -8.63 7.98 4.45
N ARG A 15 -8.99 6.75 4.05
CA ARG A 15 -8.15 5.56 4.30
C ARG A 15 -7.76 4.83 3.01
N VAL A 16 -8.71 4.54 2.12
CA VAL A 16 -8.45 3.72 0.93
C VAL A 16 -7.77 4.51 -0.18
N TYR A 17 -8.31 5.67 -0.58
CA TYR A 17 -7.69 6.46 -1.65
C TYR A 17 -6.29 6.97 -1.31
N PRO A 18 -6.00 7.42 -0.07
CA PRO A 18 -4.63 7.75 0.32
C PRO A 18 -3.69 6.55 0.23
N MET A 19 -4.12 5.35 0.66
CA MET A 19 -3.31 4.13 0.51
C MET A 19 -3.00 3.84 -0.96
N ILE A 20 -4.00 3.92 -1.85
CA ILE A 20 -3.81 3.74 -3.30
C ILE A 20 -2.82 4.78 -3.84
N ALA A 21 -2.95 6.05 -3.44
CA ALA A 21 -2.03 7.11 -3.84
C ALA A 21 -0.60 6.83 -3.38
N PHE A 22 -0.40 6.34 -2.15
CA PHE A 22 0.92 5.93 -1.65
C PHE A 22 1.51 4.76 -2.45
N VAL A 23 0.71 3.75 -2.81
CA VAL A 23 1.16 2.63 -3.65
C VAL A 23 1.61 3.13 -5.03
N ILE A 24 0.84 4.02 -5.66
CA ILE A 24 1.22 4.62 -6.94
C ILE A 24 2.51 5.44 -6.79
N ALA A 25 2.59 6.29 -5.77
CA ALA A 25 3.75 7.12 -5.50
C ALA A 25 5.01 6.27 -5.26
N HIS A 26 4.90 5.12 -4.58
CA HIS A 26 6.00 4.17 -4.39
C HIS A 26 6.59 3.71 -5.72
N PHE A 27 5.77 3.30 -6.69
CA PHE A 27 6.27 2.85 -7.99
C PHE A 27 6.88 3.98 -8.81
N VAL A 28 6.29 5.19 -8.76
CA VAL A 28 6.87 6.38 -9.41
C VAL A 28 8.23 6.70 -8.82
N MET A 29 8.34 6.73 -7.48
CA MET A 29 9.59 6.96 -6.77
C MET A 29 10.61 5.86 -7.05
N GLY A 30 10.16 4.61 -7.20
CA GLY A 30 11.01 3.51 -7.63
C GLY A 30 11.73 3.80 -8.95
N GLY A 31 10.97 4.19 -9.98
CA GLY A 31 11.55 4.58 -11.27
C GLY A 31 12.51 5.78 -11.19
N ILE A 32 12.17 6.79 -10.39
CA ILE A 32 13.03 7.96 -10.16
C ILE A 32 14.36 7.55 -9.50
N LEU A 33 14.31 6.65 -8.51
CA LEU A 33 15.51 6.17 -7.84
C LEU A 33 16.42 5.41 -8.81
N VAL A 34 15.89 4.52 -9.66
CA VAL A 34 16.67 3.85 -10.72
C VAL A 34 17.40 4.87 -11.61
N ALA A 35 16.71 5.92 -12.04
CA ALA A 35 17.34 6.97 -12.85
C ALA A 35 18.44 7.71 -12.06
N ALA A 36 18.21 7.99 -10.78
CA ALA A 36 19.19 8.62 -9.90
C ALA A 36 20.46 7.75 -9.72
N TYR A 37 20.30 6.42 -9.55
CA TYR A 37 21.42 5.48 -9.52
C TYR A 37 22.29 5.58 -10.77
N GLY A 38 21.66 5.60 -11.95
CA GLY A 38 22.37 5.69 -13.22
C GLY A 38 23.14 7.00 -13.42
N LEU A 39 22.69 8.10 -12.81
CA LEU A 39 23.28 9.43 -12.97
C LEU A 39 24.33 9.78 -11.92
N ALA A 40 24.14 9.34 -10.67
CA ALA A 40 24.97 9.76 -9.53
C ALA A 40 26.23 8.90 -9.33
N GLY A 41 26.35 7.79 -10.05
CA GLY A 41 27.51 6.89 -9.98
C GLY A 41 27.53 5.96 -8.75
N PRO A 42 28.55 5.09 -8.64
CA PRO A 42 28.53 3.94 -7.71
C PRO A 42 28.39 4.31 -6.23
N ASP A 43 29.00 5.42 -5.80
CA ASP A 43 29.04 5.83 -4.39
C ASP A 43 27.66 6.25 -3.84
N SER A 44 26.73 6.60 -4.72
CA SER A 44 25.35 6.95 -4.36
C SER A 44 24.49 5.73 -4.07
N GLY A 45 24.98 4.52 -4.36
CA GLY A 45 24.13 3.36 -4.45
C GLY A 45 23.57 2.84 -3.12
N LEU A 46 24.39 2.84 -2.06
CA LEU A 46 23.94 2.43 -0.73
C LEU A 46 22.94 3.46 -0.12
N PRO A 47 23.18 4.78 -0.16
CA PRO A 47 22.19 5.76 0.29
C PRO A 47 20.83 5.65 -0.41
N LEU A 48 20.82 5.52 -1.75
CA LEU A 48 19.57 5.40 -2.51
C LEU A 48 18.82 4.09 -2.19
N PHE A 49 19.55 3.03 -1.83
CA PHE A 49 18.97 1.74 -1.47
C PHE A 49 18.22 1.83 -0.15
N ILE A 50 18.84 2.50 0.84
CA ILE A 50 18.24 2.74 2.16
C ILE A 50 16.95 3.56 2.00
N ILE A 51 16.96 4.59 1.15
CA ILE A 51 15.76 5.40 0.85
C ILE A 51 14.67 4.51 0.22
N SER A 52 15.04 3.66 -0.74
CA SER A 52 14.10 2.74 -1.36
C SER A 52 13.45 1.78 -0.35
N ILE A 53 14.22 1.26 0.62
CA ILE A 53 13.69 0.40 1.68
C ILE A 53 12.70 1.18 2.53
N ALA A 54 13.05 2.40 2.96
CA ALA A 54 12.20 3.22 3.81
C ALA A 54 10.84 3.54 3.14
N ILE A 55 10.85 3.87 1.84
CA ILE A 55 9.62 4.13 1.07
C ILE A 55 8.79 2.85 0.94
N ALA A 56 9.43 1.71 0.65
CA ALA A 56 8.75 0.43 0.54
C ALA A 56 8.09 0.02 1.87
N LEU A 57 8.81 0.11 2.99
CA LEU A 57 8.28 -0.22 4.32
C LEU A 57 7.11 0.69 4.70
N THR A 58 7.21 2.00 4.41
CA THR A 58 6.13 2.94 4.66
C THR A 58 4.88 2.55 3.87
N THR A 59 5.04 2.21 2.59
CA THR A 59 3.93 1.78 1.72
C THR A 59 3.30 0.48 2.22
N VAL A 60 4.11 -0.49 2.64
CA VAL A 60 3.63 -1.74 3.26
C VAL A 60 2.83 -1.44 4.53
N LEU A 61 3.31 -0.55 5.41
CA LEU A 61 2.59 -0.17 6.62
C LEU A 61 1.22 0.45 6.30
N PHE A 62 1.11 1.29 5.28
CA PHE A 62 -0.16 1.85 4.81
C PHE A 62 -1.13 0.78 4.30
N ILE A 63 -0.63 -0.20 3.54
CA ILE A 63 -1.41 -1.35 3.07
C ILE A 63 -1.97 -2.12 4.27
N PHE A 64 -1.12 -2.52 5.21
CA PHE A 64 -1.55 -3.29 6.38
C PHE A 64 -2.45 -2.50 7.32
N SER A 65 -2.24 -1.20 7.49
CA SER A 65 -3.16 -0.33 8.26
C SER A 65 -4.55 -0.32 7.63
N THR A 66 -4.64 -0.17 6.31
CA THR A 66 -5.92 -0.13 5.59
C THR A 66 -6.64 -1.48 5.69
N VAL A 67 -5.88 -2.58 5.64
CA VAL A 67 -6.43 -3.94 5.80
C VAL A 67 -6.96 -4.17 7.22
N ALA A 68 -6.23 -3.70 8.24
CA ALA A 68 -6.69 -3.78 9.63
C ALA A 68 -8.02 -3.02 9.82
N ASP A 69 -8.12 -1.82 9.24
CA ASP A 69 -9.37 -1.04 9.27
C ASP A 69 -10.52 -1.79 8.57
N MET A 70 -10.26 -2.38 7.41
CA MET A 70 -11.26 -3.17 6.67
C MET A 70 -11.77 -4.36 7.47
N LYS A 71 -10.89 -5.03 8.23
CA LYS A 71 -11.29 -6.13 9.13
C LYS A 71 -12.21 -5.64 10.24
N LEU A 72 -11.86 -4.52 10.87
CA LEU A 72 -12.68 -3.92 11.93
C LEU A 72 -14.05 -3.48 11.37
N LEU A 73 -14.06 -2.82 10.21
CA LEU A 73 -15.29 -2.41 9.53
C LEU A 73 -16.17 -3.61 9.16
N ALA A 74 -15.58 -4.73 8.74
CA ALA A 74 -16.32 -5.96 8.44
C ALA A 74 -16.93 -6.63 9.69
N ILE A 75 -16.29 -6.51 10.86
CA ILE A 75 -16.81 -6.99 12.14
C ILE A 75 -18.03 -6.15 12.55
N ASP A 76 -17.88 -4.83 12.53
CA ASP A 76 -18.87 -3.87 13.03
C ASP A 76 -20.00 -3.56 12.03
N ALA A 77 -19.90 -4.08 10.81
CA ALA A 77 -20.91 -3.93 9.77
C ALA A 77 -22.26 -4.55 10.13
N SER A 78 -23.35 -3.88 9.72
CA SER A 78 -24.71 -4.42 9.79
C SER A 78 -24.89 -5.65 8.89
N ASP A 79 -25.86 -6.50 9.23
CA ASP A 79 -26.24 -7.66 8.39
C ASP A 79 -26.74 -7.21 7.01
N GLU A 80 -27.46 -6.08 6.97
CA GLU A 80 -27.87 -5.42 5.74
C GLU A 80 -26.65 -5.01 4.88
N PHE A 81 -25.63 -4.38 5.47
CA PHE A 81 -24.41 -4.01 4.74
C PHE A 81 -23.64 -5.24 4.27
N LYS A 82 -23.52 -6.28 5.11
CA LYS A 82 -22.88 -7.55 4.75
C LYS A 82 -23.57 -8.24 3.57
N SER A 83 -24.85 -7.98 3.33
CA SER A 83 -25.61 -8.51 2.19
C SER A 83 -25.37 -7.75 0.87
N THR A 84 -24.74 -6.57 0.92
CA THR A 84 -24.39 -5.79 -0.29
C THR A 84 -23.16 -6.35 -0.99
N GLN A 85 -22.99 -6.05 -2.29
CA GLN A 85 -21.78 -6.41 -3.03
C GLN A 85 -20.50 -5.85 -2.39
N LEU A 86 -20.57 -4.63 -1.85
CA LEU A 86 -19.44 -4.00 -1.18
C LEU A 86 -19.09 -4.73 0.11
N GLY A 87 -20.07 -5.02 0.96
CA GLY A 87 -19.86 -5.81 2.19
C GLY A 87 -19.32 -7.22 1.91
N ALA A 88 -19.76 -7.87 0.83
CA ALA A 88 -19.21 -9.15 0.38
C ALA A 88 -17.74 -9.02 -0.06
N SER A 89 -17.38 -7.94 -0.77
CA SER A 89 -16.01 -7.70 -1.27
C SER A 89 -14.99 -7.43 -0.15
N MET A 90 -15.43 -7.04 1.04
CA MET A 90 -14.55 -6.82 2.19
C MET A 90 -13.96 -8.12 2.73
N LYS A 91 -14.63 -9.27 2.52
CA LYS A 91 -14.10 -10.59 2.85
C LYS A 91 -13.11 -11.05 1.76
N GLY A 92 -11.84 -10.71 1.93
CA GLY A 92 -10.78 -11.12 1.00
C GLY A 92 -9.70 -10.08 0.75
N PHE A 93 -9.81 -8.90 1.36
CA PHE A 93 -8.83 -7.82 1.20
C PHE A 93 -7.42 -8.21 1.65
N ASP A 94 -7.30 -9.18 2.56
CA ASP A 94 -6.03 -9.75 3.03
C ASP A 94 -5.17 -10.32 1.89
N VAL A 95 -5.79 -10.96 0.90
CA VAL A 95 -5.07 -11.55 -0.24
C VAL A 95 -4.44 -10.45 -1.09
N PHE A 96 -5.18 -9.37 -1.33
CA PHE A 96 -4.67 -8.20 -2.04
C PHE A 96 -3.52 -7.54 -1.27
N ALA A 97 -3.60 -7.46 0.07
CA ALA A 97 -2.54 -6.91 0.91
C ALA A 97 -1.21 -7.65 0.71
N VAL A 98 -1.26 -8.99 0.71
CA VAL A 98 -0.08 -9.83 0.49
C VAL A 98 0.48 -9.61 -0.92
N MET A 99 -0.37 -9.63 -1.95
CA MET A 99 0.05 -9.39 -3.33
C MET A 99 0.72 -8.02 -3.51
N PHE A 100 0.10 -6.95 -3.02
CA PHE A 100 0.67 -5.61 -3.12
C PHE A 100 1.96 -5.48 -2.33
N SER A 101 2.07 -6.12 -1.15
CA SER A 101 3.30 -6.12 -0.36
C SER A 101 4.46 -6.79 -1.12
N VAL A 102 4.21 -7.92 -1.79
CA VAL A 102 5.20 -8.60 -2.63
C VAL A 102 5.67 -7.68 -3.77
N LEU A 103 4.73 -7.02 -4.46
CA LEU A 103 5.06 -6.10 -5.56
C LEU A 103 5.84 -4.87 -5.06
N VAL A 104 5.47 -4.31 -3.91
CA VAL A 104 6.14 -3.17 -3.29
C VAL A 104 7.58 -3.53 -2.90
N LEU A 105 7.78 -4.71 -2.29
CA LEU A 105 9.10 -5.20 -1.88
C LEU A 105 9.99 -5.61 -3.06
N ALA A 106 9.42 -5.92 -4.23
CA ALA A 106 10.22 -6.20 -5.43
C ALA A 106 11.05 -4.99 -5.88
N VAL A 107 10.60 -3.75 -5.60
CA VAL A 107 11.30 -2.51 -5.99
C VAL A 107 12.65 -2.36 -5.28
N PRO A 108 12.75 -2.36 -3.94
CA PRO A 108 14.05 -2.30 -3.28
C PRO A 108 14.93 -3.50 -3.64
N VAL A 109 14.37 -4.70 -3.84
CA VAL A 109 15.16 -5.86 -4.32
C VAL A 109 15.81 -5.55 -5.68
N ALA A 110 15.05 -4.99 -6.63
CA ALA A 110 15.59 -4.58 -7.92
C ALA A 110 16.68 -3.51 -7.78
N HIS A 111 16.51 -2.52 -6.90
CA HIS A 111 17.55 -1.53 -6.61
C HIS A 111 18.80 -2.15 -5.97
N GLY A 112 18.63 -3.11 -5.07
CA GLY A 112 19.74 -3.84 -4.46
C GLY A 112 20.58 -4.58 -5.51
N LEU A 113 19.94 -5.18 -6.51
CA LEU A 113 20.62 -5.83 -7.64
C LEU A 113 21.39 -4.86 -8.54
N LEU A 114 21.01 -3.57 -8.56
CA LEU A 114 21.75 -2.53 -9.30
C LEU A 114 22.97 -2.01 -8.53
N PHE A 115 23.03 -2.29 -7.22
CA PHE A 115 24.10 -1.88 -6.32
C PHE A 115 25.14 -2.99 -6.05
N LEU A 116 24.72 -4.25 -6.09
CA LEU A 116 25.58 -5.44 -5.93
C LEU A 116 26.39 -5.74 -7.20
#